data_AF-A0A1I1A309-F1
#
_entry.id   AF-A0A1I1A309-F1
#
_cell.length_a   1.000
_cell.length_b   1.000
_cell.length_c   1.000
_cell.angle_alpha   90.00
_cell.angle_beta   90.00
_cell.angle_gamma   90.00
#
_symmetry.space_group_name_H-M   'P 1'
#
loop_
_entity.id
_entity.type
_entity.pdbx_description
1 polymer ?
#
loop_
_entity_poly.entity_id
_entity_poly.type
_entity_poly.pdbx_seq_one_letter_code
_entity_poly.pdbx_strand_id
1 'polypeptide(L)'
;MAAALPIVHVFACSGRFASREALQAYLAPSCTDDGDALPSPFMLETGLTDYEPACMESAMLASPVPLAQLLDGVSYGDSWLAQACADAQGMLADTGVCVFAPNQLAHPRRSSLRHVGSYPYRVED
;
A
#
# COMPACT_ATOMS: atom_id res chain seq x y z
N MET A 1 1.23 29.23 -4.27
CA MET A 1 1.12 27.94 -4.97
C MET A 1 0.21 27.08 -4.12
N ALA A 2 -0.91 26.58 -4.66
CA ALA A 2 -1.70 25.60 -3.92
C ALA A 2 -0.81 24.36 -3.73
N ALA A 3 -0.57 23.95 -2.49
CA ALA A 3 0.14 22.70 -2.24
C ALA A 3 -0.68 21.57 -2.90
N ALA A 4 -0.03 20.77 -3.74
CA ALA A 4 -0.68 19.59 -4.29
C ALA A 4 -1.05 18.68 -3.12
N LEU A 5 -2.29 18.17 -3.10
CA LEU A 5 -2.71 17.21 -2.07
C LEU A 5 -1.81 15.96 -2.15
N PRO A 6 -1.37 15.42 -1.01
CA PRO A 6 -0.59 14.20 -1.00
C PRO A 6 -1.43 13.03 -1.55
N ILE A 7 -0.75 12.03 -2.12
CA ILE A 7 -1.37 10.89 -2.79
C ILE A 7 -1.12 9.62 -1.99
N VAL A 8 -2.15 8.79 -1.84
CA VAL A 8 -2.04 7.40 -1.40
C VAL A 8 -2.14 6.48 -2.61
N HIS A 9 -1.22 5.52 -2.70
CA HIS A 9 -1.29 4.41 -3.65
C HIS A 9 -1.87 3.18 -2.95
N VAL A 10 -2.94 2.62 -3.53
CA VAL A 10 -3.65 1.48 -2.95
C VAL A 10 -3.37 0.24 -3.78
N PHE A 11 -2.94 -0.81 -3.11
CA PHE A 11 -2.68 -2.13 -3.68
C PHE A 11 -3.50 -3.18 -2.97
N ALA A 12 -3.90 -4.21 -3.73
CA ALA A 12 -4.63 -5.34 -3.18
C ALA A 12 -4.20 -6.66 -3.85
N CYS A 13 -4.32 -7.76 -3.13
CA CYS A 13 -4.24 -9.10 -3.70
C CYS A 13 -5.10 -10.09 -2.92
N SER A 14 -5.25 -11.29 -3.48
CA SER A 14 -5.84 -12.41 -2.79
C SER A 14 -5.00 -13.69 -2.94
N GLY A 15 -4.86 -14.45 -1.85
CA GLY A 15 -4.25 -15.78 -1.81
C GLY A 15 -2.74 -15.80 -2.01
N ARG A 16 -2.08 -14.63 -1.93
CA ARG A 16 -0.65 -14.49 -2.26
C ARG A 16 0.26 -14.80 -1.08
N PHE A 17 -0.07 -14.30 0.11
CA PHE A 17 0.78 -14.43 1.28
C PHE A 17 0.24 -15.49 2.22
N ALA A 18 1.11 -16.37 2.69
CA ALA A 18 0.75 -17.43 3.62
C ALA A 18 0.68 -16.94 5.08
N SER A 19 1.33 -15.83 5.40
CA SER A 19 1.37 -15.24 6.74
C SER A 19 1.70 -13.74 6.68
N ARG A 20 1.51 -13.06 7.82
CA ARG A 20 1.84 -11.64 7.96
C ARG A 20 3.34 -11.41 7.84
N GLU A 21 4.16 -12.35 8.32
CA GLU A 21 5.62 -12.31 8.17
C GLU A 21 6.04 -12.36 6.69
N ALA A 22 5.37 -13.18 5.87
CA ALA A 22 5.64 -13.23 4.43
C ALA A 22 5.26 -11.92 3.72
N LEU A 23 4.15 -11.29 4.14
CA LEU A 23 3.79 -9.94 3.70
C LEU A 23 4.86 -8.91 4.11
N GLN A 24 5.28 -8.92 5.38
CA GLN A 24 6.29 -7.98 5.86
C GLN A 24 7.63 -8.15 5.16
N ALA A 25 8.08 -9.38 4.90
CA ALA A 25 9.31 -9.63 4.14
C ALA A 25 9.22 -9.14 2.68
N TYR A 26 8.01 -9.06 2.12
CA TYR A 26 7.78 -8.50 0.79
C TYR A 26 7.79 -6.95 0.78
N LEU A 27 7.33 -6.30 1.87
CA LEU A 27 7.19 -4.84 1.95
C LEU A 27 8.42 -4.15 2.55
N ALA A 28 8.94 -4.64 3.67
CA ALA A 28 9.99 -4.00 4.45
C ALA A 28 11.40 -4.32 3.91
N PRO A 29 12.32 -3.35 3.90
CA PRO A 29 13.70 -3.60 3.54
C PRO A 29 14.35 -4.51 4.59
N SER A 30 15.35 -5.26 4.18
CA SER A 30 16.19 -6.06 5.08
C SER A 30 17.57 -5.43 5.24
N CYS A 31 18.37 -5.91 6.18
CA CYS A 31 19.76 -5.49 6.31
C CYS A 31 20.71 -6.66 6.04
N THR A 32 21.87 -6.38 5.42
CA THR A 32 23.00 -7.31 5.38
C THR A 32 23.61 -7.47 6.77
N ASP A 33 24.52 -8.44 6.93
CA ASP A 33 25.30 -8.63 8.16
C ASP A 33 26.17 -7.40 8.51
N ASP A 34 26.59 -6.64 7.48
CA ASP A 34 27.34 -5.38 7.65
C ASP A 34 26.44 -4.18 8.00
N GLY A 35 25.11 -4.38 7.97
CA GLY A 35 24.12 -3.34 8.26
C GLY A 35 23.67 -2.53 7.05
N ASP A 36 24.04 -2.91 5.83
CA ASP A 36 23.55 -2.26 4.60
C ASP A 36 22.07 -2.58 4.37
N ALA A 37 21.28 -1.56 4.07
CA ALA A 37 19.89 -1.74 3.69
C ALA A 37 19.77 -2.37 2.29
N LEU A 38 19.06 -3.49 2.20
CA LEU A 38 18.64 -4.13 0.97
C LEU A 38 17.17 -3.77 0.67
N PRO A 39 16.86 -3.32 -0.56
CA PRO A 39 15.49 -3.00 -0.93
C PRO A 39 14.62 -4.25 -0.91
N SER A 40 13.38 -4.10 -0.45
CA SER A 40 12.40 -5.18 -0.46
C SER A 40 11.94 -5.51 -1.89
N PRO A 41 11.34 -6.70 -2.12
CA PRO A 41 10.74 -7.01 -3.42
C PRO A 41 9.72 -5.96 -3.87
N PHE A 42 8.87 -5.45 -2.96
CA PHE A 42 7.92 -4.40 -3.28
C PHE A 42 8.61 -3.11 -3.75
N MET A 43 9.70 -2.71 -3.08
CA MET A 43 10.47 -1.51 -3.47
C MET A 43 11.08 -1.67 -4.86
N LEU A 44 11.67 -2.83 -5.14
CA LEU A 44 12.26 -3.13 -6.46
C LEU A 44 11.23 -3.11 -7.58
N GLU A 45 10.05 -3.68 -7.35
CA GLU A 45 8.98 -3.73 -8.34
C GLU A 45 8.38 -2.36 -8.62
N THR A 46 8.12 -1.58 -7.57
CA THR A 46 7.44 -0.27 -7.68
C THR A 46 8.37 0.89 -7.92
N GLY A 47 9.69 0.69 -7.76
CA GLY A 47 10.67 1.78 -7.75
C GLY A 47 10.40 2.74 -6.60
N LEU A 48 10.16 2.20 -5.39
CA LEU A 48 9.89 3.00 -4.20
C LEU A 48 11.13 3.80 -3.79
N THR A 49 10.97 5.10 -3.58
CA THR A 49 11.97 6.00 -2.97
C THR A 49 11.38 6.73 -1.78
N ASP A 50 12.26 7.39 -0.99
CA ASP A 50 11.87 8.13 0.22
C ASP A 50 11.12 7.24 1.22
N TYR A 51 11.66 6.03 1.42
CA TYR A 51 11.04 5.02 2.26
C TYR A 51 10.86 5.52 3.69
N GLU A 52 9.60 5.74 4.06
CA GLU A 52 9.17 6.09 5.39
C GLU A 52 8.20 5.01 5.90
N PRO A 53 8.64 4.11 6.80
CA PRO A 53 7.86 2.95 7.21
C PRO A 53 6.53 3.33 7.90
N ALA A 54 6.50 4.48 8.59
CA ALA A 54 5.28 4.99 9.23
C ALA A 54 4.21 5.46 8.23
N CYS A 55 4.60 5.69 6.97
CA CYS A 55 3.70 6.11 5.89
C CYS A 55 3.32 4.95 4.97
N MET A 56 3.44 3.71 5.45
CA MET A 56 3.05 2.50 4.73
C MET A 56 2.21 1.61 5.63
N GLU A 57 0.96 1.38 5.26
CA GLU A 57 0.03 0.55 6.01
C GLU A 57 -0.32 -0.72 5.26
N SER A 58 -0.54 -1.81 5.98
CA SER A 58 -0.96 -3.07 5.40
C SER A 58 -1.99 -3.80 6.26
N ALA A 59 -2.96 -4.40 5.60
CA ALA A 59 -4.01 -5.22 6.19
C ALA A 59 -3.94 -6.63 5.59
N MET A 60 -4.16 -7.65 6.41
CA MET A 60 -4.23 -9.04 5.99
C MET A 60 -5.32 -9.75 6.79
N LEU A 61 -6.24 -10.41 6.10
CA LEU A 61 -7.36 -11.17 6.65
C LEU A 61 -7.28 -12.64 6.22
N ALA A 62 -7.96 -13.51 6.95
CA ALA A 62 -7.95 -14.96 6.66
C ALA A 62 -8.77 -15.34 5.41
N SER A 63 -9.63 -14.44 4.92
CA SER A 63 -10.48 -14.70 3.77
C SER A 63 -10.70 -13.43 2.95
N PRO A 64 -10.88 -13.54 1.62
CA PRO A 64 -11.06 -12.37 0.77
C PRO A 64 -12.39 -11.67 1.08
N VAL A 65 -12.33 -10.35 1.28
CA VAL A 65 -13.48 -9.49 1.57
C VAL A 65 -13.50 -8.28 0.62
N PRO A 66 -14.62 -7.54 0.53
CA PRO A 66 -14.66 -6.28 -0.22
C PRO A 66 -13.63 -5.27 0.30
N LEU A 67 -13.11 -4.42 -0.59
CA LEU A 67 -12.05 -3.46 -0.26
C LEU A 67 -12.41 -2.54 0.93
N ALA A 68 -13.67 -2.12 1.03
CA ALA A 68 -14.17 -1.31 2.14
C ALA A 68 -14.01 -1.99 3.51
N GLN A 69 -14.18 -3.32 3.57
CA GLN A 69 -14.02 -4.08 4.81
C GLN A 69 -12.55 -4.36 5.11
N LEU A 70 -11.74 -4.59 4.07
CA LEU A 70 -10.31 -4.87 4.22
C LEU A 70 -9.54 -3.65 4.74
N LEU A 71 -9.93 -2.46 4.33
CA LEU A 71 -9.27 -1.18 4.66
C LEU A 71 -10.07 -0.35 5.66
N ASP A 72 -10.94 -0.98 6.44
CA ASP A 72 -11.62 -0.31 7.55
C ASP A 72 -10.59 0.20 8.57
N GLY A 73 -10.72 1.47 8.96
CA GLY A 73 -9.80 2.13 9.91
C GLY A 73 -8.46 2.59 9.33
N VAL A 74 -8.27 2.55 8.00
CA VAL A 74 -7.06 3.06 7.34
C VAL A 74 -6.91 4.59 7.48
N SER A 75 -5.66 5.08 7.52
CA SER A 75 -5.40 6.51 7.65
C SER A 75 -6.02 7.33 6.51
N TYR A 76 -6.67 8.43 6.90
CA TYR A 76 -7.32 9.39 6.00
C TYR A 76 -8.41 8.77 5.10
N GLY A 77 -8.95 7.61 5.48
CA GLY A 77 -9.91 6.86 4.68
C GLY A 77 -11.12 7.67 4.20
N ASP A 78 -11.59 8.62 5.02
CA ASP A 78 -12.69 9.53 4.67
C ASP A 78 -12.45 10.36 3.39
N SER A 79 -11.18 10.62 3.05
CA SER A 79 -10.82 11.42 1.87
C SER A 79 -10.77 10.62 0.56
N TRP A 80 -10.55 9.30 0.61
CA TRP A 80 -10.17 8.54 -0.58
C TRP A 80 -10.79 7.14 -0.70
N LEU A 81 -11.16 6.49 0.41
CA LEU A 81 -11.56 5.08 0.41
C LEU A 81 -12.82 4.84 -0.41
N ALA A 82 -13.77 5.77 -0.40
CA ALA A 82 -15.00 5.67 -1.20
C ALA A 82 -14.70 5.59 -2.71
N GLN A 83 -13.75 6.40 -3.21
CA GLN A 83 -13.34 6.36 -4.61
C GLN A 83 -12.57 5.08 -4.94
N ALA A 84 -11.68 4.64 -4.04
CA ALA A 84 -10.97 3.37 -4.20
C ALA A 84 -11.94 2.18 -4.30
N CYS A 85 -13.00 2.17 -3.48
CA CYS A 85 -14.03 1.14 -3.53
C CYS A 85 -14.84 1.18 -4.84
N ALA A 86 -15.14 2.38 -5.36
CA ALA A 86 -15.82 2.54 -6.64
C ALA A 86 -14.98 2.01 -7.80
N ASP A 87 -13.67 2.31 -7.84
CA ASP A 87 -12.76 1.82 -8.87
C ASP A 87 -12.51 0.30 -8.76
N ALA A 88 -12.60 -0.24 -7.54
CA ALA A 88 -12.45 -1.66 -7.22
C ALA A 88 -13.79 -2.40 -7.11
N GLN A 89 -14.89 -1.90 -7.69
CA GLN A 89 -16.20 -2.50 -7.51
C GLN A 89 -16.22 -3.99 -7.88
N GLY A 90 -16.71 -4.83 -6.96
CA GLY A 90 -16.76 -6.29 -7.13
C GLY A 90 -15.42 -7.02 -6.89
N MET A 91 -14.35 -6.30 -6.54
CA MET A 91 -13.09 -6.90 -6.11
C MET A 91 -13.22 -7.47 -4.69
N LEU A 92 -12.74 -8.69 -4.51
CA LEU A 92 -12.45 -9.27 -3.21
C LEU A 92 -10.94 -9.40 -3.04
N ALA A 93 -10.44 -9.07 -1.85
CA ALA A 93 -9.03 -9.16 -1.49
C ALA A 93 -8.89 -9.56 -0.03
N ASP A 94 -7.85 -10.33 0.29
CA ASP A 94 -7.49 -10.66 1.68
C ASP A 94 -6.29 -9.84 2.17
N THR A 95 -5.56 -9.19 1.26
CA THR A 95 -4.40 -8.38 1.59
C THR A 95 -4.49 -7.03 0.90
N GLY A 96 -4.27 -5.95 1.67
CA GLY A 96 -4.27 -4.58 1.19
C GLY A 96 -3.01 -3.86 1.64
N VAL A 97 -2.46 -2.99 0.79
CA VAL A 97 -1.28 -2.16 1.10
C VAL A 97 -1.57 -0.74 0.65
N CYS A 98 -1.41 0.22 1.57
CA CYS A 98 -1.57 1.65 1.31
C CYS A 98 -0.21 2.32 1.49
N VAL A 99 0.24 3.02 0.46
CA VAL A 99 1.53 3.73 0.45
C VAL A 99 1.23 5.22 0.39
N PHE A 100 1.49 5.92 1.47
CA PHE A 100 1.26 7.35 1.64
C PHE A 100 2.53 8.15 1.40
N ALA A 101 2.39 9.42 1.02
CA ALA A 101 3.50 10.36 1.02
C ALA A 101 4.16 10.42 2.42
N PRO A 102 5.50 10.58 2.51
CA PRO A 102 6.41 10.99 1.45
C PRO A 102 6.89 9.87 0.52
N ASN A 103 6.53 8.60 0.75
CA ASN A 103 6.93 7.49 -0.12
C ASN A 103 6.53 7.76 -1.59
N GLN A 104 7.47 7.65 -2.52
CA GLN A 104 7.21 7.86 -3.95
C GLN A 104 7.37 6.57 -4.73
N LEU A 105 6.41 6.28 -5.63
CA LEU A 105 6.45 5.09 -6.47
C LEU A 105 6.67 5.50 -7.93
N ALA A 106 7.81 5.16 -8.51
CA ALA A 106 8.08 5.44 -9.93
C ALA A 106 7.16 4.63 -10.86
N HIS A 107 6.85 3.38 -10.47
CA HIS A 107 6.19 2.39 -11.32
C HIS A 107 5.15 1.56 -10.55
N PRO A 108 4.10 2.16 -9.95
CA PRO A 108 3.14 1.43 -9.12
C PRO A 108 2.48 0.25 -9.85
N ARG A 109 2.22 0.37 -11.16
CA ARG A 109 1.60 -0.70 -11.97
C ARG A 109 2.50 -1.90 -12.26
N ARG A 110 3.81 -1.83 -11.95
CA ARG A 110 4.74 -2.96 -12.09
C ARG A 110 4.77 -3.85 -10.85
N SER A 111 4.11 -3.43 -9.77
CA SER A 111 3.91 -4.30 -8.61
C SER A 111 3.22 -5.59 -9.03
N SER A 112 3.64 -6.67 -8.40
CA SER A 112 2.96 -7.95 -8.50
C SER A 112 1.71 -8.01 -7.61
N LEU A 113 1.45 -6.98 -6.79
CA LEU A 113 0.12 -6.67 -6.24
C LEU A 113 -0.71 -5.88 -7.27
N ARG A 114 -2.04 -6.05 -7.24
CA ARG A 114 -2.91 -5.24 -8.11
C ARG A 114 -2.95 -3.80 -7.58
N HIS A 115 -2.41 -2.86 -8.37
CA HIS A 115 -2.61 -1.44 -8.10
C HIS A 115 -4.07 -1.07 -8.39
N VAL A 116 -4.82 -0.75 -7.32
CA VAL A 116 -6.21 -0.32 -7.39
C VAL A 116 -6.29 1.09 -7.97
N GLY A 117 -5.49 2.01 -7.43
CA GLY A 117 -5.45 3.38 -7.88
C GLY A 117 -4.62 4.28 -6.99
N SER A 118 -4.64 5.56 -7.33
CA SER A 118 -3.90 6.62 -6.68
C SER A 118 -4.86 7.75 -6.34
N TYR A 119 -4.96 8.11 -5.08
CA TYR A 119 -6.02 9.00 -4.60
C TYR A 119 -5.45 10.13 -3.77
N PRO A 120 -5.91 11.38 -3.98
CA PRO A 120 -5.55 12.47 -3.09
C PRO A 120 -6.19 12.28 -1.72
N TYR A 121 -5.44 12.54 -0.65
CA TYR A 121 -5.97 12.56 0.71
C TYR A 121 -5.70 13.90 1.39
N ARG A 122 -6.49 14.21 2.41
CA ARG A 122 -6.30 15.42 3.23
C ARG A 122 -5.68 14.99 4.55
N VAL A 123 -4.62 15.69 4.94
CA VAL A 123 -4.10 15.63 6.31
C VAL A 123 -4.90 16.66 7.08
N GLU A 124 -5.76 16.21 7.99
CA GLU A 124 -6.38 17.10 8.96
C GLU A 124 -5.33 17.45 10.02
N ASP A 125 -5.24 18.73 10.38
CA ASP A 125 -4.32 19.28 11.39
C ASP A 125 -4.77 18.93 12.81
#